data_AF-A0A964KA86-F1
#
_entry.id   AF-A0A964KA86-F1
#
_cell.length_a   1.000
_cell.length_b   1.000
_cell.length_c   1.000
_cell.angle_alpha   90.00
_cell.angle_beta   90.00
_cell.angle_gamma   90.00
#
_symmetry.space_group_name_H-M   'P 1'
#
loop_
_entity.id
_entity.type
_entity.pdbx_description
1 polymer ?
#
loop_
_entity_poly.entity_id
_entity_poly.type
_entity_poly.pdbx_seq_one_letter_code
_entity_poly.pdbx_strand_id
1 'polypeptide(L)'
;PTLSDEDMVNYQRIHLLDSAAPNPSVETLLHAFLPHKFVDHTHSTAVLALTDQPDGEKLARETFGARMAYVPYTIPGFALAKSVAEIYAANPKVEGLILLRHGIFTFAEDARTAYELMIEMVTLAENRLAQGTKRIAQGKLPSALASVADIAPILRGAVALSNDASEGNAKRQILCFRGNEKILSYVNGAEAARYSQQGVATPDHTIRTKNWPLVVPAPEAGKLGQWKTAVREAVARFVADYHSYFARNNARLNNVKKELDPLPRVVLVPGIGLFGLGASAKDASIAADIAENTVDVIIAAESMSRYQPISEADQFDVEYWSLEQAKLGKGAEKKLARQVALVTGGGSGIGAATAKAFAREGAEIAVLDRDGDAAARIAKEIGGRALGLACDVTKPDDVKRAFDAVAERFGGVDIVVSNAGAAWQGRIGEVDDAILRQSFELNFFAHQTVAQNAVRIMLAQGTGGCLLFNTSKQAVNPGKDFGPYGLPKAAALFLTKQYALDYGKDGIRANAVNADRIRTGLLTGEMVKARSAARGISETDYMSGNLLKREVTAEDVADAFVFLSLARKTTAAIITVDGGNIEASLR
;
A
#
# COMPACT_ATOMS: atom_id res chain seq x y z
N PRO A 1 -32.01 -32.21 1.98
CA PRO A 1 -31.60 -31.30 3.07
C PRO A 1 -31.07 -29.96 2.54
N THR A 2 -31.32 -28.89 3.29
CA THR A 2 -30.78 -27.53 3.05
C THR A 2 -30.07 -27.08 4.32
N LEU A 3 -28.95 -26.36 4.17
CA LEU A 3 -28.19 -25.79 5.28
C LEU A 3 -27.78 -24.37 4.86
N SER A 4 -28.09 -23.37 5.69
CA SER A 4 -27.66 -22.00 5.41
C SER A 4 -26.16 -21.83 5.69
N ASP A 5 -25.55 -20.80 5.10
CA ASP A 5 -24.14 -20.49 5.34
C ASP A 5 -23.85 -20.16 6.81
N GLU A 6 -24.77 -19.46 7.47
CA GLU A 6 -24.66 -19.11 8.89
C GLU A 6 -24.76 -20.35 9.78
N ASP A 7 -25.71 -21.24 9.50
CA ASP A 7 -25.85 -22.50 10.24
C ASP A 7 -24.65 -23.42 10.00
N MET A 8 -24.14 -23.49 8.77
CA MET A 8 -22.95 -24.25 8.42
C MET A 8 -21.73 -23.78 9.21
N VAL A 9 -21.44 -22.48 9.19
CA VAL A 9 -20.29 -21.92 9.92
C VAL A 9 -20.47 -22.06 11.42
N ASN A 10 -21.69 -21.86 11.93
CA ASN A 10 -21.98 -22.09 13.35
C ASN A 10 -21.72 -23.56 13.73
N TYR A 11 -22.18 -24.51 12.92
CA TYR A 11 -21.97 -25.93 13.15
C TYR A 11 -20.47 -26.29 13.14
N GLN A 12 -19.69 -25.74 12.22
CA GLN A 12 -18.24 -25.91 12.21
C GLN A 12 -17.58 -25.32 13.46
N ARG A 13 -18.00 -24.13 13.89
CA ARG A 13 -17.43 -23.44 15.06
C ARG A 13 -17.70 -24.14 16.38
N ILE A 14 -18.92 -24.65 16.60
CA ILE A 14 -19.26 -25.31 17.87
C ILE A 14 -18.60 -26.69 18.02
N HIS A 15 -18.03 -27.24 16.94
CA HIS A 15 -17.31 -28.52 16.93
C HIS A 15 -15.78 -28.35 16.79
N LEU A 16 -15.25 -27.13 16.95
CA LEU A 16 -13.80 -26.92 17.02
C LEU A 16 -13.22 -27.64 18.24
N LEU A 17 -12.10 -28.34 18.05
CA LEU A 17 -11.32 -28.93 19.14
C LEU A 17 -10.65 -27.86 20.00
N ASP A 18 -10.22 -26.77 19.38
CA ASP A 18 -9.67 -25.57 20.03
C ASP A 18 -10.54 -24.35 19.65
N SER A 19 -11.21 -23.77 20.64
CA SER A 19 -12.11 -22.62 20.43
C SER A 19 -11.40 -21.32 20.06
N ALA A 20 -10.07 -21.25 20.24
CA ALA A 20 -9.24 -20.13 19.81
C ALA A 20 -8.73 -20.29 18.36
N ALA A 21 -8.93 -21.46 17.73
CA ALA A 21 -8.53 -21.69 16.35
C ALA A 21 -9.30 -20.79 15.36
N PRO A 22 -8.71 -20.49 14.19
CA PRO A 22 -9.43 -19.83 13.09
C PRO A 22 -10.68 -20.61 12.68
N ASN A 23 -11.64 -19.92 12.05
CA ASN A 23 -12.78 -20.58 11.45
C ASN A 23 -12.30 -21.63 10.41
N PRO A 24 -12.89 -22.84 10.40
CA PRO A 24 -12.62 -23.82 9.36
C PRO A 24 -13.02 -23.31 7.98
N SER A 25 -12.45 -23.91 6.92
CA SER A 25 -12.89 -23.65 5.55
C SER A 25 -14.35 -24.09 5.38
N VAL A 26 -15.12 -23.39 4.55
CA VAL A 26 -16.47 -23.81 4.15
C VAL A 26 -16.46 -25.21 3.50
N GLU A 27 -15.33 -25.60 2.92
CA GLU A 27 -15.11 -26.89 2.29
C GLU A 27 -14.78 -28.02 3.27
N THR A 28 -14.64 -27.72 4.57
CA THR A 28 -14.43 -28.74 5.62
C THR A 28 -15.51 -29.83 5.59
N LEU A 29 -16.73 -29.48 5.15
CA LEU A 29 -17.82 -30.43 4.99
C LEU A 29 -17.51 -31.57 4.00
N LEU A 30 -16.56 -31.40 3.09
CA LEU A 30 -16.15 -32.46 2.16
C LEU A 30 -15.60 -33.68 2.90
N HIS A 31 -14.95 -33.50 4.06
CA HIS A 31 -14.52 -34.61 4.91
C HIS A 31 -15.69 -35.41 5.51
N ALA A 32 -16.91 -34.87 5.50
CA ALA A 32 -18.11 -35.60 5.91
C ALA A 32 -18.74 -36.41 4.77
N PHE A 33 -18.41 -36.08 3.51
CA PHE A 33 -19.04 -36.68 2.32
C PHE A 33 -18.11 -37.56 1.50
N LEU A 34 -16.80 -37.33 1.57
CA LEU A 34 -15.78 -38.18 0.98
C LEU A 34 -15.24 -39.14 2.05
N PRO A 35 -15.03 -40.43 1.72
CA PRO A 35 -14.60 -41.43 2.72
C PRO A 35 -13.13 -41.30 3.15
N HIS A 36 -12.37 -40.43 2.50
CA HIS A 36 -10.91 -40.32 2.63
C HIS A 36 -10.48 -39.46 3.81
N LYS A 37 -9.38 -39.85 4.45
CA LYS A 37 -8.80 -39.11 5.59
C LYS A 37 -8.19 -37.77 5.19
N PHE A 38 -7.52 -37.72 4.04
CA PHE A 38 -6.86 -36.52 3.54
C PHE A 38 -7.55 -36.07 2.25
N VAL A 39 -7.96 -34.80 2.23
CA VAL A 39 -8.62 -34.15 1.09
C VAL A 39 -7.89 -32.83 0.88
N ASP A 40 -7.17 -32.72 -0.22
CA ASP A 40 -6.43 -31.53 -0.57
C ASP A 40 -7.22 -30.73 -1.59
N HIS A 41 -7.30 -29.42 -1.38
CA HIS A 41 -7.93 -28.48 -2.30
C HIS A 41 -6.96 -27.41 -2.72
N THR A 42 -6.88 -27.15 -4.03
CA THR A 42 -6.14 -25.98 -4.52
C THR A 42 -6.89 -25.26 -5.64
N HIS A 43 -6.69 -23.95 -5.71
CA HIS A 43 -7.02 -23.12 -6.86
C HIS A 43 -5.80 -23.03 -7.78
N SER A 44 -5.32 -24.16 -8.28
CA SER A 44 -4.14 -24.20 -9.15
C SER A 44 -4.33 -23.34 -10.40
N THR A 45 -3.38 -22.44 -10.66
CA THR A 45 -3.35 -21.59 -11.86
C THR A 45 -3.48 -22.40 -13.15
N ALA A 46 -2.85 -23.57 -13.23
CA ALA A 46 -2.93 -24.42 -14.41
C ALA A 46 -4.33 -25.03 -14.61
N VAL A 47 -4.95 -25.51 -13.53
CA VAL A 47 -6.31 -26.08 -13.61
C VAL A 47 -7.33 -24.99 -13.95
N LEU A 48 -7.19 -23.79 -13.36
CA LEU A 48 -8.04 -22.64 -13.67
C LEU A 48 -7.86 -22.20 -15.12
N ALA A 49 -6.63 -21.99 -15.59
CA ALA A 49 -6.38 -21.62 -16.98
C ALA A 49 -6.94 -22.64 -17.98
N LEU A 50 -6.93 -23.93 -17.63
CA LEU A 50 -7.52 -24.97 -18.46
C LEU A 50 -9.06 -24.94 -18.46
N THR A 51 -9.67 -24.70 -17.30
CA THR A 51 -11.13 -24.81 -17.12
C THR A 51 -11.89 -23.49 -17.34
N ASP A 52 -11.24 -22.35 -17.18
CA ASP A 52 -11.76 -20.99 -17.45
C ASP A 52 -11.69 -20.67 -18.95
N GLN A 53 -12.25 -21.57 -19.76
CA GLN A 53 -12.35 -21.46 -21.20
C GLN A 53 -13.75 -21.90 -21.66
N PRO A 54 -14.21 -21.49 -22.86
CA PRO A 54 -15.51 -21.92 -23.39
C PRO A 54 -15.68 -23.45 -23.41
N ASP A 55 -14.64 -24.18 -23.81
CA ASP A 55 -14.62 -25.65 -23.87
C ASP A 55 -13.87 -26.30 -22.69
N GLY A 56 -13.79 -25.61 -21.54
CA GLY A 56 -12.96 -25.99 -20.40
C GLY A 56 -13.22 -27.40 -19.87
N GLU A 57 -14.48 -27.85 -19.85
CA GLU A 57 -14.81 -29.22 -19.45
C GLU A 57 -14.24 -30.27 -20.41
N LYS A 58 -14.35 -30.02 -21.71
CA LYS A 58 -13.79 -30.91 -22.74
C LYS A 58 -12.27 -31.00 -22.59
N LEU A 59 -11.60 -29.87 -22.41
CA LEU A 59 -10.16 -29.81 -22.20
C LEU A 59 -9.74 -30.55 -20.93
N ALA A 60 -10.47 -30.39 -19.84
CA ALA A 60 -10.23 -31.13 -18.61
C ALA A 60 -10.40 -32.65 -18.84
N ARG A 61 -11.46 -33.07 -19.53
CA ARG A 61 -11.70 -34.49 -19.88
C ARG A 61 -10.59 -35.10 -20.73
N GLU A 62 -10.08 -34.36 -21.71
CA GLU A 62 -8.93 -34.78 -22.52
C GLU A 62 -7.63 -34.90 -21.72
N THR A 63 -7.48 -34.07 -20.67
CA THR A 63 -6.24 -33.97 -19.87
C THR A 63 -6.19 -35.01 -18.77
N PHE A 64 -7.27 -35.16 -18.00
CA PHE A 64 -7.31 -36.01 -16.81
C PHE A 64 -8.00 -37.36 -17.06
N GLY A 65 -8.78 -37.48 -18.12
CA GLY A 65 -9.45 -38.72 -18.50
C GLY A 65 -10.37 -39.25 -17.39
N ALA A 66 -10.35 -40.57 -17.20
CA ALA A 66 -11.17 -41.25 -16.20
C ALA A 66 -10.59 -41.20 -14.78
N ARG A 67 -9.39 -40.64 -14.58
CA ARG A 67 -8.76 -40.53 -13.26
C ARG A 67 -9.45 -39.49 -12.38
N MET A 68 -10.08 -38.47 -12.99
CA MET A 68 -10.78 -37.41 -12.27
C MET A 68 -12.27 -37.41 -12.62
N ALA A 69 -13.11 -37.06 -11.64
CA ALA A 69 -14.49 -36.67 -11.90
C ALA A 69 -14.60 -35.17 -12.19
N TYR A 70 -15.65 -34.74 -12.87
CA TYR A 70 -15.84 -33.35 -13.30
C TYR A 70 -17.10 -32.80 -12.66
N VAL A 71 -16.93 -31.77 -11.83
CA VAL A 71 -18.00 -31.12 -11.08
C VAL A 71 -18.32 -29.79 -11.77
N PRO A 72 -19.56 -29.61 -12.27
CA PRO A 72 -20.01 -28.32 -12.78
C PRO A 72 -19.87 -27.22 -11.75
N TYR A 73 -19.65 -25.98 -12.20
CA TYR A 73 -19.55 -24.85 -11.29
C TYR A 73 -20.79 -24.75 -10.39
N THR A 74 -20.56 -24.58 -9.10
CA THR A 74 -21.57 -24.34 -8.07
C THR A 74 -20.92 -23.48 -6.98
N ILE A 75 -21.72 -22.63 -6.33
CA ILE A 75 -21.24 -21.79 -5.23
C ILE A 75 -20.56 -22.64 -4.14
N PRO A 76 -19.39 -22.22 -3.60
CA PRO A 76 -18.72 -22.94 -2.52
C PRO A 76 -19.61 -23.11 -1.27
N GLY A 77 -19.30 -24.09 -0.44
CA GLY A 77 -20.06 -24.42 0.78
C GLY A 77 -20.93 -25.67 0.63
N PHE A 78 -22.10 -25.70 1.28
CA PHE A 78 -22.94 -26.91 1.38
C PHE A 78 -23.43 -27.42 0.01
N ALA A 79 -23.76 -26.52 -0.92
CA ALA A 79 -24.22 -26.89 -2.26
C ALA A 79 -23.12 -27.64 -3.05
N LEU A 80 -21.90 -27.11 -3.04
CA LEU A 80 -20.73 -27.77 -3.63
C LEU A 80 -20.46 -29.12 -2.95
N ALA A 81 -20.51 -29.18 -1.62
CA ALA A 81 -20.27 -30.41 -0.88
C ALA A 81 -21.25 -31.53 -1.25
N LYS A 82 -22.53 -31.19 -1.44
CA LYS A 82 -23.55 -32.11 -1.92
C LYS A 82 -23.29 -32.58 -3.36
N SER A 83 -22.94 -31.66 -4.27
CA SER A 83 -22.62 -32.01 -5.66
C SER A 83 -21.42 -32.96 -5.75
N VAL A 84 -20.37 -32.70 -4.96
CA VAL A 84 -19.21 -33.58 -4.85
C VAL A 84 -19.60 -34.96 -4.34
N ALA A 85 -20.45 -35.04 -3.31
CA ALA A 85 -20.92 -36.31 -2.75
C ALA A 85 -21.66 -37.16 -3.79
N GLU A 86 -22.58 -36.55 -4.55
CA GLU A 86 -23.37 -37.23 -5.59
C GLU A 86 -22.48 -37.73 -6.74
N ILE A 87 -21.54 -36.89 -7.20
CA ILE A 87 -20.64 -37.22 -8.29
C ILE A 87 -19.65 -38.32 -7.89
N TYR A 88 -19.09 -38.24 -6.68
CA TYR A 88 -18.20 -39.28 -6.17
C TYR A 88 -18.93 -40.61 -5.98
N ALA A 89 -20.14 -40.60 -5.41
CA ALA A 89 -20.93 -41.81 -5.24
C ALA A 89 -21.24 -42.51 -6.59
N ALA A 90 -21.42 -41.74 -7.66
CA ALA A 90 -21.62 -42.27 -9.01
C ALA A 90 -20.34 -42.87 -9.62
N ASN A 91 -19.15 -42.42 -9.20
CA ASN A 91 -17.87 -42.95 -9.68
C ASN A 91 -16.78 -42.94 -8.58
N PRO A 92 -16.81 -43.91 -7.64
CA PRO A 92 -15.91 -43.93 -6.49
C PRO A 92 -14.47 -44.37 -6.82
N LYS A 93 -14.16 -44.62 -8.10
CA LYS A 93 -12.83 -45.06 -8.55
C LYS A 93 -11.91 -43.91 -8.96
N VAL A 94 -12.40 -42.67 -8.93
CA VAL A 94 -11.60 -41.50 -9.28
C VAL A 94 -10.60 -41.17 -8.17
N GLU A 95 -9.47 -40.61 -8.56
CA GLU A 95 -8.36 -40.19 -7.70
C GLU A 95 -8.53 -38.73 -7.21
N GLY A 96 -9.51 -38.01 -7.78
CA GLY A 96 -9.81 -36.63 -7.45
C GLY A 96 -10.99 -36.07 -8.23
N LEU A 97 -11.28 -34.78 -8.02
CA LEU A 97 -12.32 -34.04 -8.73
C LEU A 97 -11.76 -32.75 -9.34
N ILE A 98 -12.13 -32.45 -10.58
CA ILE A 98 -11.95 -31.14 -11.19
C ILE A 98 -13.23 -30.35 -10.99
N LEU A 99 -13.14 -29.25 -10.25
CA LEU A 99 -14.21 -28.28 -10.10
C LEU A 99 -14.08 -27.26 -11.23
N LEU A 100 -14.97 -27.35 -12.22
CA LEU A 100 -14.92 -26.47 -13.38
C LEU A 100 -15.03 -25.01 -12.93
N ARG A 101 -14.06 -24.19 -13.32
CA ARG A 101 -13.97 -22.75 -12.98
C ARG A 101 -13.84 -22.46 -11.48
N HIS A 102 -13.24 -23.38 -10.74
CA HIS A 102 -13.00 -23.22 -9.30
C HIS A 102 -11.65 -23.83 -8.90
N GLY A 103 -11.37 -25.08 -9.22
CA GLY A 103 -10.11 -25.71 -8.81
C GLY A 103 -10.10 -27.23 -8.88
N ILE A 104 -9.31 -27.84 -8.01
CA ILE A 104 -9.08 -29.29 -7.98
C ILE A 104 -9.12 -29.82 -6.56
N PHE A 105 -9.66 -31.03 -6.40
CA PHE A 105 -9.50 -31.85 -5.20
C PHE A 105 -8.73 -33.12 -5.54
N THR A 106 -7.83 -33.52 -4.65
CA THR A 106 -7.29 -34.88 -4.59
C THR A 106 -7.49 -35.44 -3.20
N PHE A 107 -7.55 -36.76 -3.07
CA PHE A 107 -7.84 -37.37 -1.79
C PHE A 107 -7.21 -38.76 -1.67
N ALA A 108 -6.83 -39.13 -0.44
CA ALA A 108 -6.21 -40.42 -0.14
C ALA A 108 -6.33 -40.76 1.36
N GLU A 109 -5.93 -41.99 1.70
CA GLU A 109 -5.85 -42.45 3.09
C GLU A 109 -4.63 -41.91 3.86
N ASP A 110 -3.60 -41.45 3.15
CA ASP A 110 -2.40 -40.84 3.71
C ASP A 110 -2.09 -39.49 3.05
N ALA A 111 -1.53 -38.57 3.84
CA ALA A 111 -1.28 -37.19 3.43
C ALA A 111 -0.31 -37.08 2.24
N ARG A 112 0.69 -37.96 2.19
CA ARG A 112 1.72 -37.90 1.16
C ARG A 112 1.13 -38.26 -0.20
N THR A 113 0.35 -39.32 -0.28
CA THR A 113 -0.32 -39.74 -1.51
C THR A 113 -1.28 -38.68 -2.03
N ALA A 114 -2.11 -38.07 -1.15
CA ALA A 114 -3.03 -37.00 -1.56
C ALA A 114 -2.28 -35.81 -2.19
N TYR A 115 -1.16 -35.42 -1.56
CA TYR A 115 -0.32 -34.31 -2.01
C TYR A 115 0.46 -34.62 -3.29
N GLU A 116 1.04 -35.82 -3.41
CA GLU A 116 1.73 -36.26 -4.63
C GLU A 116 0.76 -36.37 -5.82
N LEU A 117 -0.47 -36.83 -5.59
CA LEU A 117 -1.54 -36.80 -6.61
C LEU A 117 -1.89 -35.36 -7.01
N MET A 118 -1.96 -34.42 -6.05
CA MET A 118 -2.22 -33.01 -6.36
C MET A 118 -1.15 -32.46 -7.31
N ILE A 119 0.13 -32.71 -7.00
CA ILE A 119 1.25 -32.30 -7.86
C ILE A 119 1.12 -32.95 -9.25
N GLU A 120 0.89 -34.25 -9.31
CA GLU A 120 0.78 -34.97 -10.58
C GLU A 120 -0.34 -34.41 -11.46
N MET A 121 -1.53 -34.21 -10.92
CA MET A 121 -2.67 -33.66 -11.68
C MET A 121 -2.39 -32.23 -12.13
N VAL A 122 -1.85 -31.37 -11.26
CA VAL A 122 -1.47 -30.01 -11.66
C VAL A 122 -0.43 -30.04 -12.78
N THR A 123 0.57 -30.92 -12.71
CA THR A 123 1.58 -31.09 -13.77
C THR A 123 0.97 -31.58 -15.09
N LEU A 124 -0.07 -32.42 -15.08
CA LEU A 124 -0.80 -32.77 -16.30
C LEU A 124 -1.46 -31.54 -16.94
N ALA A 125 -2.06 -30.66 -16.14
CA ALA A 125 -2.63 -29.40 -16.63
C ALA A 125 -1.56 -28.46 -17.20
N GLU A 126 -0.42 -28.31 -16.51
CA GLU A 126 0.72 -27.51 -16.98
C GLU A 126 1.24 -28.01 -18.33
N ASN A 127 1.44 -29.33 -18.47
CA ASN A 127 1.88 -29.96 -19.71
C ASN A 127 0.87 -29.77 -20.85
N ARG A 128 -0.43 -29.77 -20.56
CA ARG A 128 -1.46 -29.48 -21.55
C ARG A 128 -1.42 -28.03 -22.01
N LEU A 129 -1.29 -27.08 -21.08
CA LEU A 129 -1.22 -25.64 -21.39
C LEU A 129 0.04 -25.26 -22.16
N ALA A 130 1.16 -25.96 -21.94
CA ALA A 130 2.39 -25.78 -22.70
C ALA A 130 2.24 -26.07 -24.21
N GLN A 131 1.16 -26.75 -24.62
CA GLN A 131 0.82 -26.99 -26.02
C GLN A 131 0.11 -25.80 -26.69
N GLY A 132 -0.23 -24.75 -25.92
CA GLY A 132 -0.83 -23.52 -26.44
C GLY A 132 0.13 -22.77 -27.34
N THR A 133 -0.30 -22.45 -28.56
CA THR A 133 0.56 -21.83 -29.58
C THR A 133 0.23 -20.36 -29.83
N LYS A 134 -0.93 -19.87 -29.36
CA LYS A 134 -1.32 -18.47 -29.59
C LYS A 134 -0.51 -17.56 -28.67
N ARG A 135 -0.06 -16.43 -29.22
CA ARG A 135 0.58 -15.36 -28.47
C ARG A 135 -0.34 -14.15 -28.43
N ILE A 136 -0.32 -13.43 -27.31
CA ILE A 136 -1.04 -12.16 -27.19
C ILE A 136 -0.46 -11.18 -28.21
N ALA A 137 -1.29 -10.78 -29.18
CA ALA A 137 -0.93 -9.75 -30.15
C ALA A 137 -0.66 -8.43 -29.41
N GLN A 138 0.48 -7.80 -29.67
CA GLN A 138 0.89 -6.58 -28.97
C GLN A 138 0.25 -5.33 -29.62
N GLY A 139 -0.19 -4.40 -28.78
CA GLY A 139 -0.76 -3.11 -29.15
C GLY A 139 0.32 -2.06 -29.43
N LYS A 140 -0.11 -0.89 -29.91
CA LYS A 140 0.79 0.24 -30.18
C LYS A 140 1.11 0.99 -28.88
N LEU A 141 2.38 1.28 -28.66
CA LEU A 141 2.87 2.10 -27.56
C LEU A 141 3.48 3.41 -28.09
N PRO A 142 3.49 4.49 -27.28
CA PRO A 142 4.27 5.69 -27.56
C PRO A 142 5.77 5.37 -27.69
N SER A 143 6.51 6.23 -28.41
CA SER A 143 7.96 6.07 -28.58
C SER A 143 8.76 6.35 -27.31
N ALA A 144 8.24 7.20 -26.42
CA ALA A 144 8.84 7.51 -25.13
C ALA A 144 7.77 7.47 -24.03
N LEU A 145 8.00 6.63 -23.02
CA LEU A 145 7.10 6.43 -21.90
C LEU A 145 7.52 7.28 -20.69
N ALA A 146 6.55 7.78 -19.93
CA ALA A 146 6.83 8.40 -18.63
C ALA A 146 7.27 7.37 -17.59
N SER A 147 7.99 7.82 -16.56
CA SER A 147 8.49 6.93 -15.51
C SER A 147 7.39 6.52 -14.52
N VAL A 148 7.60 5.42 -13.78
CA VAL A 148 6.72 4.99 -12.68
C VAL A 148 6.59 6.11 -11.64
N ALA A 149 7.71 6.75 -11.27
CA ALA A 149 7.73 7.86 -10.32
C ALA A 149 6.86 9.06 -10.73
N ASP A 150 6.75 9.33 -12.04
CA ASP A 150 5.92 10.42 -12.55
C ASP A 150 4.42 10.08 -12.54
N ILE A 151 4.08 8.82 -12.85
CA ILE A 151 2.68 8.40 -13.04
C ILE A 151 2.01 7.91 -11.76
N ALA A 152 2.76 7.31 -10.83
CA ALA A 152 2.18 6.70 -9.63
C ALA A 152 1.43 7.72 -8.75
N PRO A 153 1.95 8.95 -8.51
CA PRO A 153 1.20 10.00 -7.81
C PRO A 153 -0.11 10.38 -8.51
N ILE A 154 -0.13 10.42 -9.83
CA ILE A 154 -1.31 10.75 -10.63
C ILE A 154 -2.38 9.65 -10.49
N LEU A 155 -1.98 8.38 -10.62
CA LEU A 155 -2.87 7.23 -10.42
C LEU A 155 -3.45 7.24 -9.01
N ARG A 156 -2.58 7.39 -8.01
CA ARG A 156 -2.95 7.40 -6.59
C ARG A 156 -3.95 8.50 -6.26
N GLY A 157 -3.75 9.68 -6.83
CA GLY A 157 -4.67 10.82 -6.69
C GLY A 157 -6.02 10.60 -7.38
N ALA A 158 -6.04 9.94 -8.54
CA ALA A 158 -7.28 9.68 -9.27
C ALA A 158 -8.20 8.68 -8.56
N VAL A 159 -7.63 7.75 -7.78
CA VAL A 159 -8.36 6.68 -7.06
C VAL A 159 -8.58 6.98 -5.56
N ALA A 160 -8.64 8.25 -5.16
CA ALA A 160 -9.04 8.62 -3.81
C ALA A 160 -10.57 8.87 -3.72
N LEU A 161 -11.22 8.43 -2.64
CA LEU A 161 -12.70 8.49 -2.51
C LEU A 161 -13.25 9.92 -2.33
N SER A 162 -12.44 10.85 -1.83
CA SER A 162 -12.77 12.27 -1.79
C SER A 162 -11.60 13.04 -2.39
N ASN A 163 -11.81 13.60 -3.58
CA ASN A 163 -10.80 14.40 -4.28
C ASN A 163 -10.89 15.88 -3.91
N ASP A 164 -11.61 16.22 -2.84
CA ASP A 164 -11.66 17.59 -2.36
C ASP A 164 -10.40 17.90 -1.56
N ALA A 165 -9.41 18.47 -2.26
CA ALA A 165 -8.17 18.95 -1.66
C ALA A 165 -8.41 20.01 -0.57
N SER A 166 -9.53 20.74 -0.62
CA SER A 166 -9.85 21.80 0.35
C SER A 166 -10.34 21.26 1.69
N GLU A 167 -10.93 20.06 1.71
CA GLU A 167 -11.39 19.42 2.95
C GLU A 167 -10.31 18.60 3.67
N GLY A 168 -9.20 18.30 2.99
CA GLY A 168 -8.06 17.58 3.57
C GLY A 168 -8.39 16.16 4.05
N ASN A 169 -9.47 15.55 3.54
CA ASN A 169 -10.01 14.28 4.01
C ASN A 169 -9.88 13.12 3.00
N ALA A 170 -9.12 13.34 1.91
CA ALA A 170 -8.92 12.37 0.84
C ALA A 170 -8.57 10.98 1.38
N LYS A 171 -9.46 10.01 1.16
CA LYS A 171 -9.20 8.60 1.47
C LYS A 171 -8.44 7.97 0.32
N ARG A 172 -7.11 8.05 0.40
CA ARG A 172 -6.13 7.57 -0.59
C ARG A 172 -5.96 6.05 -0.56
N GLN A 173 -5.27 5.52 -1.56
CA GLN A 173 -4.77 4.13 -1.58
C GLN A 173 -3.25 4.15 -1.51
N ILE A 174 -2.64 3.07 -1.02
CA ILE A 174 -1.23 2.76 -1.21
C ILE A 174 -1.11 1.93 -2.49
N LEU A 175 -0.07 2.20 -3.29
CA LEU A 175 0.20 1.47 -4.53
C LEU A 175 1.33 0.45 -4.34
N CYS A 176 1.30 -0.61 -5.13
CA CYS A 176 2.35 -1.61 -5.25
C CYS A 176 2.58 -1.91 -6.73
N PHE A 177 3.73 -1.51 -7.28
CA PHE A 177 4.05 -1.69 -8.70
C PHE A 177 4.66 -3.07 -9.00
N ARG A 178 4.32 -3.62 -10.18
CA ARG A 178 4.91 -4.83 -10.78
C ARG A 178 5.04 -4.64 -12.30
N GLY A 179 6.18 -5.02 -12.87
CA GLY A 179 6.50 -4.78 -14.29
C GLY A 179 7.40 -5.85 -14.92
N ASN A 180 7.24 -7.12 -14.54
CA ASN A 180 8.00 -8.20 -15.18
C ASN A 180 7.53 -8.46 -16.63
N GLU A 181 8.28 -9.28 -17.37
CA GLU A 181 8.03 -9.54 -18.80
C GLU A 181 6.63 -10.10 -19.09
N LYS A 182 6.14 -11.01 -18.24
CA LYS A 182 4.80 -11.59 -18.41
C LYS A 182 3.71 -10.52 -18.24
N ILE A 183 3.81 -9.71 -17.19
CA ILE A 183 2.92 -8.57 -16.97
C ILE A 183 2.98 -7.62 -18.16
N LEU A 184 4.16 -7.28 -18.66
CA LEU A 184 4.31 -6.41 -19.83
C LEU A 184 3.64 -7.00 -21.07
N SER A 185 3.84 -8.29 -21.36
CA SER A 185 3.18 -8.97 -22.48
C SER A 185 1.65 -8.94 -22.40
N TYR A 186 1.11 -8.97 -21.17
CA TYR A 186 -0.31 -8.89 -20.88
C TYR A 186 -0.85 -7.47 -20.97
N VAL A 187 -0.23 -6.49 -20.32
CA VAL A 187 -0.76 -5.10 -20.35
C VAL A 187 -0.57 -4.44 -21.71
N ASN A 188 0.39 -4.91 -22.49
CA ASN A 188 0.64 -4.43 -23.86
C ASN A 188 -0.23 -5.12 -24.90
N GLY A 189 -1.06 -6.10 -24.55
CA GLY A 189 -1.88 -6.79 -25.53
C GLY A 189 -2.90 -5.86 -26.21
N ALA A 190 -3.06 -6.01 -27.52
CA ALA A 190 -4.00 -5.24 -28.33
C ALA A 190 -5.46 -5.45 -27.89
N GLU A 191 -5.76 -6.60 -27.27
CA GLU A 191 -7.06 -6.94 -26.70
C GLU A 191 -7.08 -6.90 -25.16
N ALA A 192 -6.17 -6.17 -24.51
CA ALA A 192 -6.12 -6.07 -23.04
C ALA A 192 -7.46 -5.67 -22.43
N ALA A 193 -8.14 -4.71 -23.04
CA ALA A 193 -9.48 -4.27 -22.61
C ALA A 193 -10.58 -5.33 -22.82
N ARG A 194 -10.35 -6.41 -23.58
CA ARG A 194 -11.29 -7.53 -23.72
C ARG A 194 -11.03 -8.58 -22.64
N TYR A 195 -9.85 -9.20 -22.64
CA TYR A 195 -9.60 -10.35 -21.76
C TYR A 195 -9.49 -9.94 -20.29
N SER A 196 -9.01 -8.72 -19.98
CA SER A 196 -8.93 -8.27 -18.59
C SER A 196 -10.29 -7.96 -17.98
N GLN A 197 -11.33 -7.83 -18.81
CA GLN A 197 -12.68 -7.43 -18.39
C GLN A 197 -13.65 -8.63 -18.29
N GLN A 198 -13.16 -9.87 -18.43
CA GLN A 198 -14.02 -11.06 -18.36
C GLN A 198 -14.38 -11.44 -16.91
N GLY A 199 -13.63 -10.97 -15.92
CA GLY A 199 -13.79 -11.30 -14.51
C GLY A 199 -12.58 -12.06 -13.94
N VAL A 200 -12.75 -12.60 -12.75
CA VAL A 200 -11.66 -13.18 -11.97
C VAL A 200 -11.56 -14.71 -12.08
N ALA A 201 -10.35 -15.22 -11.83
CA ALA A 201 -10.05 -16.65 -11.90
C ALA A 201 -10.46 -17.43 -10.63
N THR A 202 -10.46 -16.79 -9.45
CA THR A 202 -10.85 -17.47 -8.19
C THR A 202 -11.68 -16.56 -7.28
N PRO A 203 -12.41 -17.13 -6.29
CA PRO A 203 -13.13 -16.34 -5.30
C PRO A 203 -12.27 -15.35 -4.50
N ASP A 204 -11.02 -15.71 -4.16
CA ASP A 204 -10.12 -14.83 -3.40
C ASP A 204 -9.75 -13.55 -4.19
N HIS A 205 -9.79 -13.63 -5.53
CA HIS A 205 -9.61 -12.45 -6.39
C HIS A 205 -10.78 -11.48 -6.21
N THR A 206 -12.02 -11.97 -6.21
CA THR A 206 -13.22 -11.15 -6.14
C THR A 206 -13.19 -10.18 -4.95
N ILE A 207 -12.75 -10.64 -3.78
CA ILE A 207 -12.74 -9.82 -2.56
C ILE A 207 -11.52 -8.92 -2.40
N ARG A 208 -10.40 -9.23 -3.06
CA ARG A 208 -9.14 -8.47 -2.93
C ARG A 208 -8.89 -7.51 -4.09
N THR A 209 -9.23 -7.92 -5.31
CA THR A 209 -8.98 -7.17 -6.55
C THR A 209 -10.24 -6.61 -7.19
N LYS A 210 -11.43 -7.02 -6.72
CA LYS A 210 -12.71 -6.87 -7.44
C LYS A 210 -12.70 -7.63 -8.77
N ASN A 211 -13.80 -7.58 -9.51
CA ASN A 211 -13.98 -8.31 -10.76
C ASN A 211 -13.07 -7.83 -11.89
N TRP A 212 -12.79 -6.53 -11.93
CA TRP A 212 -12.15 -5.91 -13.08
C TRP A 212 -11.01 -4.99 -12.66
N PRO A 213 -9.86 -5.03 -13.36
CA PRO A 213 -8.85 -4.00 -13.24
C PRO A 213 -9.27 -2.75 -14.02
N LEU A 214 -8.80 -1.60 -13.57
CA LEU A 214 -8.86 -0.36 -14.35
C LEU A 214 -7.80 -0.43 -15.46
N VAL A 215 -8.22 -0.21 -16.71
CA VAL A 215 -7.28 -0.04 -17.83
C VAL A 215 -7.16 1.44 -18.16
N VAL A 216 -5.92 1.95 -18.18
CA VAL A 216 -5.61 3.34 -18.57
C VAL A 216 -4.78 3.37 -19.85
N PRO A 217 -4.71 4.51 -20.57
CA PRO A 217 -3.82 4.63 -21.73
C PRO A 217 -2.33 4.53 -21.35
N ALA A 218 -1.47 4.23 -22.32
CA ALA A 218 -0.03 4.32 -22.14
C ALA A 218 0.41 5.78 -21.85
N PRO A 219 1.27 6.03 -20.84
CA PRO A 219 1.70 7.38 -20.49
C PRO A 219 2.85 7.84 -21.38
N GLU A 220 2.60 8.79 -22.29
CA GLU A 220 3.64 9.40 -23.11
C GLU A 220 4.43 10.45 -22.33
N ALA A 221 5.76 10.37 -22.39
CA ALA A 221 6.65 11.36 -21.77
C ALA A 221 6.35 12.77 -22.29
N GLY A 222 6.29 13.75 -21.39
CA GLY A 222 5.95 15.14 -21.72
C GLY A 222 4.46 15.44 -21.90
N LYS A 223 3.56 14.43 -21.85
CA LYS A 223 2.09 14.61 -21.97
C LYS A 223 1.31 14.23 -20.70
N LEU A 224 1.95 14.29 -19.53
CA LEU A 224 1.35 13.88 -18.25
C LEU A 224 0.05 14.62 -17.90
N GLY A 225 -0.10 15.88 -18.31
CA GLY A 225 -1.34 16.64 -18.09
C GLY A 225 -2.55 16.03 -18.82
N GLN A 226 -2.37 15.63 -20.09
CA GLN A 226 -3.41 14.96 -20.87
C GLN A 226 -3.68 13.56 -20.31
N TRP A 227 -2.61 12.85 -19.95
CA TRP A 227 -2.72 11.52 -19.35
C TRP A 227 -3.47 11.55 -18.02
N LYS A 228 -3.20 12.53 -17.14
CA LYS A 228 -3.94 12.75 -15.88
C LYS A 228 -5.44 12.90 -16.10
N THR A 229 -5.86 13.65 -17.12
CA THR A 229 -7.28 13.78 -17.48
C THR A 229 -7.86 12.44 -17.93
N ALA A 230 -7.18 11.72 -18.83
CA ALA A 230 -7.64 10.42 -19.32
C ALA A 230 -7.75 9.37 -18.20
N VAL A 231 -6.82 9.37 -17.24
CA VAL A 231 -6.89 8.50 -16.04
C VAL A 231 -8.12 8.84 -15.20
N ARG A 232 -8.40 10.12 -14.95
CA ARG A 232 -9.59 10.54 -14.18
C ARG A 232 -10.90 10.11 -14.86
N GLU A 233 -10.97 10.25 -16.18
CA GLU A 233 -12.11 9.77 -16.96
C GLU A 233 -12.26 8.25 -16.90
N ALA A 234 -11.15 7.51 -16.96
CA ALA A 234 -11.16 6.06 -16.83
C ALA A 234 -11.66 5.62 -15.44
N VAL A 235 -11.21 6.28 -14.37
CA VAL A 235 -11.70 6.03 -13.00
C VAL A 235 -13.19 6.35 -12.89
N ALA A 236 -13.64 7.48 -13.43
CA ALA A 236 -15.05 7.87 -13.40
C ALA A 236 -15.94 6.85 -14.13
N ARG A 237 -15.50 6.34 -15.28
CA ARG A 237 -16.19 5.25 -15.99
C ARG A 237 -16.23 3.97 -15.15
N PHE A 238 -15.10 3.55 -14.60
CA PHE A 238 -15.03 2.38 -13.73
C PHE A 238 -16.03 2.46 -12.56
N VAL A 239 -16.10 3.62 -11.90
CA VAL A 239 -17.04 3.85 -10.79
C VAL A 239 -18.49 3.77 -11.26
N ALA A 240 -18.84 4.39 -12.39
CA ALA A 240 -20.19 4.33 -12.96
C ALA A 240 -20.59 2.91 -13.39
N ASP A 241 -19.65 2.16 -13.97
CA ASP A 241 -19.84 0.76 -14.37
C ASP A 241 -20.05 -0.12 -13.14
N TYR A 242 -19.28 0.10 -12.07
CA TYR A 242 -19.42 -0.62 -10.81
C TYR A 242 -20.80 -0.37 -10.16
N HIS A 243 -21.26 0.88 -10.13
CA HIS A 243 -22.63 1.21 -9.66
C HIS A 243 -23.71 0.50 -10.48
N SER A 244 -23.55 0.45 -11.80
CA SER A 244 -24.49 -0.21 -12.70
C SER A 244 -24.49 -1.74 -12.51
N TYR A 245 -23.31 -2.33 -12.35
CA TYR A 245 -23.12 -3.74 -12.02
C TYR A 245 -23.77 -4.10 -10.69
N PHE A 246 -23.55 -3.29 -9.65
CA PHE A 246 -24.15 -3.50 -8.34
C PHE A 246 -25.68 -3.41 -8.41
N ALA A 247 -26.22 -2.34 -9.00
CA ALA A 247 -27.67 -2.15 -9.07
C ALA A 247 -28.37 -3.30 -9.80
N ARG A 248 -27.85 -3.73 -10.95
CA ARG A 248 -28.44 -4.82 -11.75
C ARG A 248 -28.44 -6.15 -11.00
N ASN A 249 -27.34 -6.50 -10.33
CA ASN A 249 -27.23 -7.77 -9.63
C ASN A 249 -27.93 -7.75 -8.25
N ASN A 250 -27.93 -6.62 -7.55
CA ASN A 250 -28.68 -6.51 -6.29
C ASN A 250 -30.19 -6.59 -6.53
N ALA A 251 -30.69 -6.09 -7.67
CA ALA A 251 -32.09 -6.25 -8.07
C ALA A 251 -32.49 -7.73 -8.23
N ARG A 252 -31.60 -8.58 -8.78
CA ARG A 252 -31.79 -10.04 -8.84
C ARG A 252 -31.95 -10.67 -7.45
N LEU A 253 -31.34 -10.07 -6.42
CA LEU A 253 -31.39 -10.52 -5.02
C LEU A 253 -32.40 -9.73 -4.16
N ASN A 254 -33.40 -9.06 -4.76
CA ASN A 254 -34.40 -8.27 -4.04
C ASN A 254 -33.81 -7.10 -3.20
N ASN A 255 -32.70 -6.50 -3.65
CA ASN A 255 -32.07 -5.32 -3.07
C ASN A 255 -31.61 -5.46 -1.62
N VAL A 256 -31.19 -6.66 -1.21
CA VAL A 256 -30.76 -6.94 0.18
C VAL A 256 -29.29 -6.60 0.47
N LYS A 257 -28.45 -6.43 -0.56
CA LYS A 257 -27.02 -6.15 -0.38
C LYS A 257 -26.77 -4.64 -0.23
N LYS A 258 -25.69 -4.29 0.47
CA LYS A 258 -25.14 -2.93 0.57
C LYS A 258 -23.89 -2.82 -0.30
N GLU A 259 -23.79 -1.77 -1.10
CA GLU A 259 -22.66 -1.56 -2.02
C GLU A 259 -21.34 -1.39 -1.27
N LEU A 260 -20.28 -2.02 -1.80
CA LEU A 260 -18.88 -1.79 -1.39
C LEU A 260 -18.36 -0.50 -2.04
N ASP A 261 -17.15 -0.03 -1.68
CA ASP A 261 -16.60 1.13 -2.39
C ASP A 261 -16.38 0.81 -3.88
N PRO A 262 -16.68 1.74 -4.81
CA PRO A 262 -16.67 1.47 -6.24
C PRO A 262 -15.30 1.70 -6.90
N LEU A 263 -14.21 1.74 -6.12
CA LEU A 263 -12.88 2.04 -6.66
C LEU A 263 -12.13 0.78 -7.09
N PRO A 264 -11.27 0.88 -8.13
CA PRO A 264 -10.46 -0.24 -8.57
C PRO A 264 -9.44 -0.66 -7.51
N ARG A 265 -9.02 -1.93 -7.57
CA ARG A 265 -7.92 -2.47 -6.75
C ARG A 265 -6.69 -2.86 -7.56
N VAL A 266 -6.81 -2.85 -8.89
CA VAL A 266 -5.72 -3.11 -9.83
C VAL A 266 -5.82 -2.08 -10.96
N VAL A 267 -4.68 -1.53 -11.37
CA VAL A 267 -4.58 -0.64 -12.55
C VAL A 267 -3.57 -1.23 -13.52
N LEU A 268 -3.98 -1.40 -14.77
CA LEU A 268 -3.12 -1.84 -15.88
C LEU A 268 -2.68 -0.63 -16.69
N VAL A 269 -1.37 -0.48 -16.87
CA VAL A 269 -0.75 0.65 -17.57
C VAL A 269 0.10 0.09 -18.72
N PRO A 270 -0.40 0.13 -19.96
CA PRO A 270 0.36 -0.31 -21.13
C PRO A 270 1.71 0.41 -21.23
N GLY A 271 2.75 -0.34 -21.53
CA GLY A 271 4.15 0.08 -21.58
C GLY A 271 4.87 0.05 -20.24
N ILE A 272 4.15 -0.01 -19.12
CA ILE A 272 4.73 0.16 -17.77
C ILE A 272 4.56 -1.09 -16.90
N GLY A 273 3.34 -1.61 -16.77
CA GLY A 273 3.03 -2.76 -15.92
C GLY A 273 1.69 -2.63 -15.21
N LEU A 274 1.60 -3.18 -13.99
CA LEU A 274 0.40 -3.12 -13.16
C LEU A 274 0.68 -2.53 -11.78
N PHE A 275 -0.37 -1.96 -11.18
CA PHE A 275 -0.37 -1.47 -9.81
C PHE A 275 -1.47 -2.16 -9.01
N GLY A 276 -1.11 -2.81 -7.90
CA GLY A 276 -2.06 -3.21 -6.85
C GLY A 276 -2.34 -2.03 -5.91
N LEU A 277 -3.60 -1.88 -5.48
CA LEU A 277 -4.07 -0.76 -4.66
C LEU A 277 -4.66 -1.31 -3.35
N GLY A 278 -4.32 -0.69 -2.22
CA GLY A 278 -4.84 -1.10 -0.92
C GLY A 278 -4.81 -0.03 0.16
N ALA A 279 -5.38 -0.34 1.32
CA ALA A 279 -5.39 0.56 2.48
C ALA A 279 -3.99 0.71 3.12
N SER A 280 -3.11 -0.26 2.87
CA SER A 280 -1.74 -0.32 3.34
C SER A 280 -0.84 -0.95 2.27
N ALA A 281 0.49 -0.86 2.46
CA ALA A 281 1.46 -1.51 1.56
C ALA A 281 1.27 -3.04 1.49
N LYS A 282 0.87 -3.66 2.61
CA LYS A 282 0.54 -5.09 2.66
C LYS A 282 -0.67 -5.40 1.78
N ASP A 283 -1.76 -4.63 1.92
CA ASP A 283 -2.98 -4.87 1.14
C ASP A 283 -2.75 -4.62 -0.36
N ALA A 284 -1.99 -3.58 -0.69
CA ALA A 284 -1.60 -3.28 -2.06
C ALA A 284 -0.73 -4.39 -2.67
N SER A 285 0.19 -4.98 -1.89
CA SER A 285 0.97 -6.15 -2.35
C SER A 285 0.09 -7.36 -2.58
N ILE A 286 -0.84 -7.67 -1.66
CA ILE A 286 -1.79 -8.79 -1.85
C ILE A 286 -2.58 -8.60 -3.15
N ALA A 287 -3.09 -7.39 -3.41
CA ALA A 287 -3.80 -7.11 -4.66
C ALA A 287 -2.89 -7.27 -5.89
N ALA A 288 -1.62 -6.86 -5.81
CA ALA A 288 -0.66 -7.01 -6.89
C ALA A 288 -0.28 -8.47 -7.15
N ASP A 289 -0.06 -9.26 -6.09
CA ASP A 289 0.33 -10.67 -6.18
C ASP A 289 -0.83 -11.51 -6.78
N ILE A 290 -2.07 -11.19 -6.40
CA ILE A 290 -3.27 -11.79 -7.00
C ILE A 290 -3.41 -11.38 -8.47
N ALA A 291 -3.22 -10.09 -8.80
CA ALA A 291 -3.28 -9.64 -10.19
C ALA A 291 -2.22 -10.30 -11.07
N GLU A 292 -1.01 -10.52 -10.54
CA GLU A 292 0.07 -11.24 -11.22
C GLU A 292 -0.31 -12.71 -11.46
N ASN A 293 -0.96 -13.37 -10.50
CA ASN A 293 -1.52 -14.70 -10.72
C ASN A 293 -2.61 -14.71 -11.80
N THR A 294 -3.49 -13.71 -11.82
CA THR A 294 -4.52 -13.55 -12.86
C THR A 294 -3.88 -13.41 -14.24
N VAL A 295 -2.79 -12.65 -14.35
CA VAL A 295 -2.03 -12.52 -15.60
C VAL A 295 -1.58 -13.88 -16.11
N ASP A 296 -1.03 -14.72 -15.24
CA ASP A 296 -0.60 -16.08 -15.61
C ASP A 296 -1.78 -16.94 -16.10
N VAL A 297 -2.91 -16.93 -15.38
CA VAL A 297 -4.11 -17.68 -15.78
C VAL A 297 -4.61 -17.23 -17.15
N ILE A 298 -4.78 -15.92 -17.35
CA ILE A 298 -5.38 -15.38 -18.58
C ILE A 298 -4.45 -15.58 -19.78
N ILE A 299 -3.14 -15.35 -19.62
CA ILE A 299 -2.17 -15.62 -20.69
C ILE A 299 -2.25 -17.09 -21.10
N ALA A 300 -2.25 -18.01 -20.14
CA ALA A 300 -2.28 -19.44 -20.43
C ALA A 300 -3.60 -19.85 -21.12
N ALA A 301 -4.75 -19.36 -20.67
CA ALA A 301 -6.05 -19.62 -21.31
C ALA A 301 -6.14 -19.04 -22.73
N GLU A 302 -5.70 -17.79 -22.95
CA GLU A 302 -5.69 -17.14 -24.26
C GLU A 302 -4.66 -17.77 -25.23
N SER A 303 -3.64 -18.45 -24.71
CA SER A 303 -2.69 -19.20 -25.56
C SER A 303 -3.30 -20.44 -26.22
N MET A 304 -4.36 -20.99 -25.63
CA MET A 304 -5.10 -22.16 -26.10
C MET A 304 -6.33 -21.72 -26.90
N SER A 305 -7.25 -21.02 -26.24
CA SER A 305 -8.50 -20.57 -26.83
C SER A 305 -8.78 -19.11 -26.47
N ARG A 306 -9.52 -18.90 -25.38
CA ARG A 306 -9.96 -17.61 -24.85
C ARG A 306 -10.27 -17.81 -23.37
N TYR A 307 -9.93 -16.82 -22.55
CA TYR A 307 -10.30 -16.81 -21.15
C TYR A 307 -11.80 -16.51 -20.98
N GLN A 308 -12.50 -17.37 -20.24
CA GLN A 308 -13.90 -17.22 -19.89
C GLN A 308 -14.16 -17.82 -18.50
N PRO A 309 -14.20 -16.98 -17.45
CA PRO A 309 -14.47 -17.42 -16.09
C PRO A 309 -15.99 -17.62 -15.88
N ILE A 310 -16.39 -17.69 -14.61
CA ILE A 310 -17.78 -17.72 -14.16
C ILE A 310 -18.58 -16.48 -14.61
N SER A 311 -19.91 -16.58 -14.59
CA SER A 311 -20.78 -15.50 -15.07
C SER A 311 -20.73 -14.26 -14.16
N GLU A 312 -21.12 -13.08 -14.67
CA GLU A 312 -21.21 -11.86 -13.86
C GLU A 312 -22.09 -12.05 -12.60
N ALA A 313 -23.19 -12.80 -12.73
CA ALA A 313 -24.09 -13.09 -11.61
C ALA A 313 -23.38 -13.90 -10.52
N ASP A 314 -22.60 -14.91 -10.92
CA ASP A 314 -21.81 -15.72 -9.99
C ASP A 314 -20.68 -14.90 -9.34
N GLN A 315 -20.03 -14.02 -10.12
CA GLN A 315 -19.00 -13.11 -9.59
C GLN A 315 -19.60 -12.19 -8.52
N PHE A 316 -20.80 -11.66 -8.74
CA PHE A 316 -21.51 -10.85 -7.76
C PHE A 316 -21.88 -11.62 -6.50
N ASP A 317 -22.38 -12.85 -6.68
CA ASP A 317 -22.78 -13.69 -5.55
C ASP A 317 -21.57 -13.98 -4.65
N VAL A 318 -20.39 -14.20 -5.22
CA VAL A 318 -19.12 -14.37 -4.49
C VAL A 318 -18.63 -13.05 -3.87
N GLU A 319 -18.64 -11.92 -4.61
CA GLU A 319 -18.16 -10.62 -4.11
C GLU A 319 -18.93 -10.18 -2.87
N TYR A 320 -20.25 -10.36 -2.89
CA TYR A 320 -21.16 -9.97 -1.83
C TYR A 320 -21.52 -11.14 -0.89
N TRP A 321 -20.75 -12.24 -0.94
CA TRP A 321 -20.91 -13.35 -0.02
C TRP A 321 -20.36 -12.99 1.36
N SER A 322 -21.19 -13.13 2.40
CA SER A 322 -20.82 -12.74 3.77
C SER A 322 -19.63 -13.53 4.31
N LEU A 323 -19.53 -14.82 3.96
CA LEU A 323 -18.42 -15.68 4.40
C LEU A 323 -17.10 -15.26 3.75
N GLU A 324 -17.12 -14.89 2.48
CA GLU A 324 -15.93 -14.45 1.76
C GLU A 324 -15.47 -13.06 2.25
N GLN A 325 -16.42 -12.13 2.43
CA GLN A 325 -16.14 -10.81 3.01
C GLN A 325 -15.58 -10.90 4.45
N ALA A 326 -15.91 -11.94 5.21
CA ALA A 326 -15.36 -12.14 6.55
C ALA A 326 -13.83 -12.33 6.56
N LYS A 327 -13.22 -12.77 5.44
CA LYS A 327 -11.76 -12.91 5.29
C LYS A 327 -11.00 -11.58 5.30
N LEU A 328 -11.67 -10.44 5.04
CA LEU A 328 -11.03 -9.12 4.93
C LEU A 328 -10.72 -8.46 6.29
N GLY A 329 -11.16 -9.05 7.41
CA GLY A 329 -10.93 -8.53 8.76
C GLY A 329 -11.81 -7.31 9.10
N LYS A 330 -12.09 -7.11 10.39
CA LYS A 330 -13.00 -6.04 10.89
C LYS A 330 -12.29 -4.95 11.71
N GLY A 331 -10.99 -4.73 11.47
CA GLY A 331 -10.21 -3.74 12.22
C GLY A 331 -10.58 -2.31 11.86
N ALA A 332 -10.70 -1.44 12.87
CA ALA A 332 -10.82 0.00 12.62
C ALA A 332 -9.52 0.54 12.01
N GLU A 333 -9.63 1.34 10.94
CA GLU A 333 -8.47 2.01 10.34
C GLU A 333 -7.83 2.97 11.36
N LYS A 334 -6.50 2.93 11.48
CA LYS A 334 -5.75 3.88 12.31
C LYS A 334 -5.78 5.29 11.71
N LYS A 335 -5.47 6.30 12.53
CA LYS A 335 -5.64 7.72 12.17
C LYS A 335 -4.85 8.16 10.94
N LEU A 336 -3.67 7.58 10.71
CA LEU A 336 -2.81 7.85 9.56
C LEU A 336 -2.73 6.67 8.59
N ALA A 337 -3.67 5.72 8.66
CA ALA A 337 -3.81 4.71 7.63
C ALA A 337 -3.91 5.37 6.24
N ARG A 338 -3.36 4.70 5.23
CA ARG A 338 -3.31 5.17 3.83
C ARG A 338 -2.45 6.41 3.57
N GLN A 339 -1.78 6.95 4.59
CA GLN A 339 -0.84 8.06 4.41
C GLN A 339 0.58 7.54 4.17
N VAL A 340 1.33 8.24 3.33
CA VAL A 340 2.78 8.03 3.18
C VAL A 340 3.52 9.19 3.84
N ALA A 341 4.28 8.90 4.88
CA ALA A 341 5.07 9.87 5.64
C ALA A 341 6.56 9.68 5.38
N LEU A 342 7.25 10.76 5.01
CA LEU A 342 8.69 10.78 4.77
C LEU A 342 9.38 11.60 5.85
N VAL A 343 10.43 11.05 6.47
CA VAL A 343 11.17 11.69 7.55
C VAL A 343 12.65 11.78 7.18
N THR A 344 13.17 13.01 7.10
CA THR A 344 14.61 13.26 6.88
C THR A 344 15.40 13.29 8.18
N GLY A 345 16.67 12.88 8.16
CA GLY A 345 17.43 12.64 9.38
C GLY A 345 16.76 11.57 10.24
N GLY A 346 16.11 10.60 9.60
CA GLY A 346 15.25 9.60 10.23
C GLY A 346 15.99 8.43 10.87
N GLY A 347 17.32 8.33 10.69
CA GLY A 347 18.13 7.23 11.20
C GLY A 347 18.43 7.32 12.69
N SER A 348 18.15 8.45 13.35
CA SER A 348 18.43 8.66 14.77
C SER A 348 17.53 9.73 15.42
N GLY A 349 17.59 9.84 16.75
CA GLY A 349 17.01 10.93 17.54
C GLY A 349 15.53 11.22 17.23
N ILE A 350 15.21 12.51 17.08
CA ILE A 350 13.85 13.00 16.78
C ILE A 350 13.29 12.35 15.51
N GLY A 351 14.11 12.20 14.47
CA GLY A 351 13.66 11.63 13.20
C GLY A 351 13.24 10.16 13.35
N ALA A 352 14.05 9.34 14.04
CA ALA A 352 13.72 7.95 14.30
C ALA A 352 12.46 7.81 15.19
N ALA A 353 12.35 8.61 16.25
CA ALA A 353 11.16 8.62 17.11
C ALA A 353 9.90 9.03 16.30
N THR A 354 10.04 10.02 15.43
CA THR A 354 8.94 10.49 14.55
C THR A 354 8.51 9.40 13.57
N ALA A 355 9.45 8.76 12.87
CA ALA A 355 9.15 7.64 11.98
C ALA A 355 8.36 6.53 12.68
N LYS A 356 8.78 6.15 13.90
CA LYS A 356 8.08 5.15 14.73
C LYS A 356 6.69 5.61 15.18
N ALA A 357 6.54 6.88 15.57
CA ALA A 357 5.26 7.44 15.99
C ALA A 357 4.24 7.47 14.84
N PHE A 358 4.65 7.87 13.65
CA PHE A 358 3.78 7.84 12.45
C PHE A 358 3.39 6.40 12.07
N ALA A 359 4.33 5.45 12.14
CA ALA A 359 4.04 4.04 11.90
C ALA A 359 3.03 3.46 12.91
N ARG A 360 3.12 3.86 14.19
CA ARG A 360 2.19 3.47 15.25
C ARG A 360 0.75 3.90 14.92
N GLU A 361 0.59 5.04 14.26
CA GLU A 361 -0.69 5.56 13.75
C GLU A 361 -1.09 5.02 12.35
N GLY A 362 -0.32 4.09 11.79
CA GLY A 362 -0.67 3.33 10.59
C GLY A 362 -0.19 3.89 9.25
N ALA A 363 0.66 4.92 9.25
CA ALA A 363 1.27 5.43 8.02
C ALA A 363 2.31 4.45 7.43
N GLU A 364 2.45 4.48 6.12
CA GLU A 364 3.62 3.92 5.42
C GLU A 364 4.77 4.92 5.52
N ILE A 365 5.99 4.45 5.81
CA ILE A 365 7.11 5.31 6.22
C ILE A 365 8.27 5.25 5.24
N ALA A 366 8.79 6.41 4.87
CA ALA A 366 10.10 6.54 4.24
C ALA A 366 11.08 7.20 5.21
N VAL A 367 12.13 6.48 5.58
CA VAL A 367 13.21 6.95 6.45
C VAL A 367 14.38 7.37 5.57
N LEU A 368 14.66 8.68 5.52
CA LEU A 368 15.81 9.21 4.80
C LEU A 368 16.88 9.65 5.78
N ASP A 369 18.11 9.17 5.58
CA ASP A 369 19.27 9.63 6.33
C ASP A 369 20.52 9.56 5.44
N ARG A 370 21.54 10.36 5.73
CA ARG A 370 22.83 10.23 5.03
C ARG A 370 23.47 8.88 5.35
N ASP A 371 23.29 8.39 6.57
CA ASP A 371 23.65 7.03 6.97
C ASP A 371 22.56 6.04 6.54
N GLY A 372 22.79 5.38 5.39
CA GLY A 372 21.86 4.42 4.83
C GLY A 372 21.61 3.20 5.72
N ASP A 373 22.60 2.77 6.49
CA ASP A 373 22.48 1.62 7.40
C ASP A 373 21.61 1.99 8.60
N ALA A 374 21.76 3.20 9.14
CA ALA A 374 20.88 3.72 10.18
C ALA A 374 19.43 3.83 9.69
N ALA A 375 19.21 4.35 8.47
CA ALA A 375 17.88 4.43 7.86
C ALA A 375 17.26 3.04 7.67
N ALA A 376 18.02 2.08 7.14
CA ALA A 376 17.58 0.70 6.93
C ALA A 376 17.26 -0.01 8.26
N ARG A 377 18.05 0.21 9.31
CA ARG A 377 17.79 -0.33 10.66
C ARG A 377 16.45 0.15 11.20
N ILE A 378 16.18 1.45 11.15
CA ILE A 378 14.89 2.01 11.62
C ILE A 378 13.73 1.49 10.78
N ALA A 379 13.88 1.38 9.46
CA ALA A 379 12.86 0.78 8.61
C ALA A 379 12.59 -0.69 8.98
N LYS A 380 13.63 -1.47 9.26
CA LYS A 380 13.51 -2.87 9.71
C LYS A 380 12.79 -2.98 11.05
N GLU A 381 13.07 -2.10 12.00
CA GLU A 381 12.37 -2.04 13.30
C GLU A 381 10.87 -1.73 13.15
N ILE A 382 10.48 -0.92 12.15
CA ILE A 382 9.08 -0.63 11.83
C ILE A 382 8.41 -1.81 11.09
N GLY A 383 9.16 -2.53 10.26
CA GLY A 383 8.70 -3.70 9.52
C GLY A 383 8.20 -3.37 8.10
N GLY A 384 7.31 -4.22 7.55
CA GLY A 384 6.91 -4.18 6.13
C GLY A 384 6.22 -2.91 5.63
N ARG A 385 6.00 -1.92 6.49
CA ARG A 385 5.44 -0.59 6.19
C ARG A 385 6.51 0.48 5.94
N ALA A 386 7.78 0.16 6.08
CA ALA A 386 8.85 1.15 6.01
C ALA A 386 9.89 0.85 4.91
N LEU A 387 10.43 1.93 4.34
CA LEU A 387 11.54 1.95 3.40
C LEU A 387 12.65 2.84 3.98
N GLY A 388 13.86 2.32 4.10
CA GLY A 388 15.04 3.09 4.50
C GLY A 388 15.91 3.40 3.28
N LEU A 389 16.30 4.67 3.11
CA LEU A 389 17.11 5.12 1.97
C LEU A 389 18.25 6.03 2.43
N ALA A 390 19.44 5.80 1.86
CA ALA A 390 20.54 6.75 1.94
C ALA A 390 20.18 8.01 1.13
N CYS A 391 20.25 9.18 1.76
CA CYS A 391 19.96 10.46 1.11
C CYS A 391 20.74 11.58 1.81
N ASP A 392 21.66 12.19 1.08
CA ASP A 392 22.26 13.45 1.49
C ASP A 392 21.35 14.60 1.06
N VAL A 393 20.62 15.18 2.01
CA VAL A 393 19.66 16.24 1.75
C VAL A 393 20.28 17.55 1.24
N THR A 394 21.62 17.68 1.29
CA THR A 394 22.34 18.80 0.68
C THR A 394 22.56 18.63 -0.83
N LYS A 395 22.23 17.45 -1.38
CA LYS A 395 22.35 17.13 -2.80
C LYS A 395 20.97 17.02 -3.45
N PRO A 396 20.57 17.96 -4.32
CA PRO A 396 19.23 17.96 -4.92
C PRO A 396 18.88 16.67 -5.68
N ASP A 397 19.84 16.06 -6.36
CA ASP A 397 19.62 14.80 -7.09
C ASP A 397 19.37 13.62 -6.15
N ASP A 398 20.04 13.58 -4.98
CA ASP A 398 19.80 12.54 -3.98
C ASP A 398 18.37 12.66 -3.42
N VAL A 399 17.94 13.90 -3.12
CA VAL A 399 16.57 14.18 -2.67
C VAL A 399 15.56 13.77 -3.73
N LYS A 400 15.77 14.15 -5.00
CA LYS A 400 14.86 13.78 -6.08
C LYS A 400 14.74 12.26 -6.22
N ARG A 401 15.86 11.54 -6.26
CA ARG A 401 15.88 10.07 -6.36
C ARG A 401 15.17 9.41 -5.17
N ALA A 402 15.37 9.92 -3.95
CA ALA A 402 14.70 9.40 -2.77
C ALA A 402 13.17 9.59 -2.85
N PHE A 403 12.69 10.76 -3.26
CA PHE A 403 11.26 11.02 -3.43
C PHE A 403 10.65 10.19 -4.57
N ASP A 404 11.37 10.01 -5.67
CA ASP A 404 10.95 9.15 -6.79
C ASP A 404 10.83 7.68 -6.34
N ALA A 405 11.81 7.15 -5.59
CA ALA A 405 11.75 5.80 -5.05
C ALA A 405 10.56 5.59 -4.08
N VAL A 406 10.21 6.61 -3.29
CA VAL A 406 9.04 6.58 -2.41
C VAL A 406 7.74 6.60 -3.23
N ALA A 407 7.68 7.39 -4.31
CA ALA A 407 6.55 7.39 -5.23
C ALA A 407 6.37 6.04 -5.93
N GLU A 408 7.45 5.39 -6.36
CA GLU A 408 7.42 4.05 -6.95
C GLU A 408 6.98 2.99 -5.94
N ARG A 409 7.43 3.09 -4.69
CA ARG A 409 7.15 2.11 -3.65
C ARG A 409 5.73 2.17 -3.11
N PHE A 410 5.21 3.38 -2.85
CA PHE A 410 3.93 3.57 -2.15
C PHE A 410 2.88 4.33 -2.97
N GLY A 411 3.27 4.84 -4.14
CA GLY A 411 2.41 5.63 -5.03
C GLY A 411 2.47 7.13 -4.80
N GLY A 412 3.21 7.63 -3.81
CA GLY A 412 3.40 9.08 -3.60
C GLY A 412 3.78 9.45 -2.17
N VAL A 413 3.55 10.71 -1.77
CA VAL A 413 3.96 11.29 -0.48
C VAL A 413 2.88 12.26 0.00
N ASP A 414 2.46 12.11 1.26
CA ASP A 414 1.39 12.93 1.85
C ASP A 414 1.88 13.81 2.99
N ILE A 415 2.88 13.34 3.74
CA ILE A 415 3.40 14.03 4.92
C ILE A 415 4.92 14.01 4.83
N VAL A 416 5.54 15.17 5.02
CA VAL A 416 7.01 15.28 5.05
C VAL A 416 7.44 15.95 6.33
N VAL A 417 8.24 15.24 7.13
CA VAL A 417 8.94 15.77 8.29
C VAL A 417 10.36 16.13 7.87
N SER A 418 10.56 17.41 7.59
CA SER A 418 11.84 18.01 7.24
C SER A 418 12.64 18.27 8.53
N ASN A 419 13.35 17.24 9.00
CA ASN A 419 13.98 17.17 10.31
C ASN A 419 15.52 17.21 10.29
N ALA A 420 16.17 16.82 9.20
CA ALA A 420 17.64 16.82 9.11
C ALA A 420 18.25 18.17 9.50
N GLY A 421 19.38 18.15 10.22
CA GLY A 421 20.06 19.37 10.67
C GLY A 421 21.31 19.08 11.52
N ALA A 422 22.21 20.06 11.59
CA ALA A 422 23.40 20.03 12.45
C ALA A 422 23.67 21.44 13.02
N ALA A 423 24.33 21.53 14.18
CA ALA A 423 24.54 22.79 14.88
C ALA A 423 26.00 23.26 14.78
N TRP A 424 26.22 24.25 13.92
CA TRP A 424 27.48 25.00 13.88
C TRP A 424 27.49 26.08 14.96
N GLN A 425 28.63 26.26 15.61
CA GLN A 425 28.83 27.22 16.70
C GLN A 425 29.98 28.17 16.36
N GLY A 426 29.88 29.40 16.85
CA GLY A 426 30.89 30.44 16.73
C GLY A 426 30.31 31.83 16.95
N ARG A 427 31.17 32.76 17.36
CA ARG A 427 30.84 34.19 17.41
C ARG A 427 30.62 34.67 15.98
N ILE A 428 29.42 35.19 15.69
CA ILE A 428 28.97 35.35 14.29
C ILE A 428 29.93 36.17 13.40
N GLY A 429 30.57 37.21 13.92
CA GLY A 429 31.52 38.03 13.17
C GLY A 429 32.91 37.41 12.98
N GLU A 430 33.17 36.26 13.59
CA GLU A 430 34.46 35.53 13.56
C GLU A 430 34.33 34.18 12.82
N VAL A 431 33.11 33.80 12.41
CA VAL A 431 32.85 32.54 11.72
C VAL A 431 33.25 32.69 10.25
N ASP A 432 34.02 31.74 9.76
CA ASP A 432 34.40 31.67 8.35
C ASP A 432 33.17 31.55 7.43
N ASP A 433 33.19 32.28 6.31
CA ASP A 433 32.09 32.32 5.34
C ASP A 433 31.72 30.93 4.82
N ALA A 434 32.70 30.04 4.61
CA ALA A 434 32.43 28.68 4.13
C ALA A 434 31.69 27.86 5.19
N ILE A 435 32.03 28.02 6.48
CA ILE A 435 31.32 27.35 7.59
C ILE A 435 29.89 27.86 7.68
N LEU A 436 29.69 29.18 7.58
CA LEU A 436 28.35 29.77 7.60
C LEU A 436 27.50 29.26 6.43
N ARG A 437 28.07 29.21 5.21
CA ARG A 437 27.41 28.66 4.03
C ARG A 437 27.04 27.19 4.20
N GLN A 438 27.94 26.35 4.69
CA GLN A 438 27.65 24.94 4.98
C GLN A 438 26.46 24.78 5.94
N SER A 439 26.37 25.64 6.95
CA SER A 439 25.21 25.64 7.86
C SER A 439 23.91 26.00 7.14
N PHE A 440 23.94 26.98 6.22
CA PHE A 440 22.77 27.31 5.39
C PHE A 440 22.41 26.20 4.40
N GLU A 441 23.39 25.52 3.82
CA GLU A 441 23.13 24.37 2.93
C GLU A 441 22.31 23.30 3.65
N LEU A 442 22.72 22.90 4.86
CA LEU A 442 22.01 21.86 5.61
C LEU A 442 20.75 22.36 6.33
N ASN A 443 20.80 23.49 7.02
CA ASN A 443 19.71 23.95 7.90
C ASN A 443 18.68 24.84 7.20
N PHE A 444 18.87 25.16 5.91
CA PHE A 444 17.89 25.92 5.12
C PHE A 444 17.68 25.34 3.71
N PHE A 445 18.69 25.33 2.84
CA PHE A 445 18.52 24.94 1.43
C PHE A 445 18.11 23.47 1.26
N ALA A 446 18.59 22.57 2.13
CA ALA A 446 18.12 21.20 2.18
C ALA A 446 16.60 21.11 2.48
N HIS A 447 16.10 21.88 3.46
CA HIS A 447 14.67 21.91 3.77
C HIS A 447 13.83 22.45 2.62
N GLN A 448 14.33 23.46 1.91
CA GLN A 448 13.71 23.98 0.68
C GLN A 448 13.63 22.90 -0.40
N THR A 449 14.74 22.22 -0.67
CA THR A 449 14.84 21.17 -1.70
C THR A 449 13.89 19.98 -1.40
N VAL A 450 13.82 19.59 -0.12
CA VAL A 450 12.88 18.57 0.37
C VAL A 450 11.43 19.01 0.18
N ALA A 451 11.09 20.25 0.54
CA ALA A 451 9.74 20.78 0.39
C ALA A 451 9.32 20.92 -1.09
N GLN A 452 10.21 21.34 -1.98
CA GLN A 452 9.94 21.39 -3.43
C GLN A 452 9.59 20.02 -4.01
N ASN A 453 10.33 18.98 -3.64
CA ASN A 453 10.05 17.61 -4.11
C ASN A 453 8.74 17.06 -3.53
N ALA A 454 8.44 17.36 -2.28
CA ALA A 454 7.16 17.03 -1.66
C ALA A 454 5.98 17.68 -2.39
N VAL A 455 6.05 18.98 -2.62
CA VAL A 455 5.01 19.75 -3.34
C VAL A 455 4.81 19.23 -4.76
N ARG A 456 5.89 18.91 -5.49
CA ARG A 456 5.81 18.30 -6.83
C ARG A 456 4.91 17.06 -6.84
N ILE A 457 5.12 16.14 -5.88
CA ILE A 457 4.31 14.92 -5.76
C ILE A 457 2.90 15.25 -5.30
N MET A 458 2.72 16.08 -4.26
CA MET A 458 1.41 16.43 -3.72
C MET A 458 0.50 17.11 -4.76
N LEU A 459 1.04 17.96 -5.64
CA LEU A 459 0.32 18.57 -6.76
C LEU A 459 -0.02 17.56 -7.85
N ALA A 460 0.88 16.61 -8.14
CA ALA A 460 0.61 15.52 -9.07
C ALA A 460 -0.57 14.66 -8.58
N GLN A 461 -0.59 14.31 -7.28
CA GLN A 461 -1.72 13.64 -6.63
C GLN A 461 -2.99 14.51 -6.67
N GLY A 462 -2.88 15.80 -6.36
CA GLY A 462 -4.03 16.71 -6.29
C GLY A 462 -4.95 16.39 -5.11
N THR A 463 -4.40 15.89 -4.01
CA THR A 463 -5.15 15.47 -2.80
C THR A 463 -4.71 16.26 -1.55
N GLY A 464 -4.01 17.39 -1.73
CA GLY A 464 -3.34 18.11 -0.64
C GLY A 464 -2.17 17.34 -0.01
N GLY A 465 -1.69 17.82 1.14
CA GLY A 465 -0.59 17.23 1.90
C GLY A 465 -0.18 18.04 3.14
N CYS A 466 0.88 17.62 3.81
CA CYS A 466 1.38 18.29 5.02
C CYS A 466 2.91 18.34 5.04
N LEU A 467 3.46 19.55 5.07
CA LEU A 467 4.86 19.84 5.32
C LEU A 467 5.04 20.15 6.80
N LEU A 468 6.00 19.49 7.44
CA LEU A 468 6.32 19.64 8.85
C LEU A 468 7.81 19.93 8.99
N PHE A 469 8.16 21.09 9.53
CA PHE A 469 9.55 21.52 9.68
C PHE A 469 10.02 21.37 11.13
N ASN A 470 11.19 20.75 11.33
CA ASN A 470 11.88 20.81 12.62
C ASN A 470 12.70 22.11 12.69
N THR A 471 12.12 23.08 13.38
CA THR A 471 12.76 24.38 13.64
C THR A 471 13.59 24.29 14.91
N SER A 472 13.81 25.40 15.60
CA SER A 472 14.58 25.40 16.82
C SER A 472 14.30 26.66 17.61
N LYS A 473 14.49 26.60 18.94
CA LYS A 473 14.43 27.81 19.76
C LYS A 473 15.39 28.88 19.27
N GLN A 474 16.49 28.49 18.61
CA GLN A 474 17.49 29.40 18.06
C GLN A 474 16.95 30.28 16.94
N ALA A 475 15.80 29.94 16.35
CA ALA A 475 15.10 30.76 15.38
C ALA A 475 14.45 32.02 16.00
N VAL A 476 14.16 31.99 17.31
CA VAL A 476 13.40 33.05 17.99
C VAL A 476 14.10 33.61 19.23
N ASN A 477 14.94 32.81 19.88
CA ASN A 477 15.80 33.19 21.00
C ASN A 477 17.25 32.78 20.70
N PRO A 478 18.07 33.68 20.14
CA PRO A 478 19.44 33.39 19.76
C PRO A 478 20.30 33.12 21.00
N GLY A 479 20.99 31.99 21.01
CA GLY A 479 21.97 31.65 22.02
C GLY A 479 23.35 32.22 21.72
N LYS A 480 24.15 32.42 22.77
CA LYS A 480 25.56 32.78 22.65
C LYS A 480 26.30 31.78 21.77
N ASP A 481 27.04 32.26 20.78
CA ASP A 481 27.84 31.49 19.82
C ASP A 481 27.03 30.52 18.94
N PHE A 482 25.72 30.73 18.78
CA PHE A 482 24.86 29.92 17.92
C PHE A 482 24.41 30.62 16.64
N GLY A 483 24.95 31.80 16.33
CA GLY A 483 24.59 32.59 15.14
C GLY A 483 24.54 31.76 13.84
N PRO A 484 25.59 30.97 13.51
CA PRO A 484 25.61 30.16 12.30
C PRO A 484 24.48 29.12 12.20
N TYR A 485 23.93 28.65 13.32
CA TYR A 485 22.81 27.71 13.36
C TYR A 485 21.46 28.41 13.47
N GLY A 486 21.36 29.45 14.31
CA GLY A 486 20.12 30.19 14.54
C GLY A 486 19.63 30.94 13.30
N LEU A 487 20.53 31.56 12.54
CA LEU A 487 20.18 32.29 11.31
C LEU A 487 19.47 31.42 10.27
N PRO A 488 20.01 30.27 9.81
CA PRO A 488 19.30 29.42 8.86
C PRO A 488 18.02 28.80 9.46
N LYS A 489 17.97 28.51 10.78
CA LYS A 489 16.73 28.04 11.42
C LYS A 489 15.65 29.11 11.51
N ALA A 490 16.00 30.39 11.66
CA ALA A 490 15.08 31.51 11.54
C ALA A 490 14.53 31.64 10.10
N ALA A 491 15.40 31.47 9.10
CA ALA A 491 14.97 31.42 7.70
C ALA A 491 14.02 30.23 7.43
N ALA A 492 14.31 29.05 7.97
CA ALA A 492 13.44 27.86 7.85
C ALA A 492 12.08 28.03 8.55
N LEU A 493 12.05 28.74 9.68
CA LEU A 493 10.81 29.11 10.37
C LEU A 493 9.94 29.99 9.47
N PHE A 494 10.52 31.00 8.80
CA PHE A 494 9.77 31.83 7.86
C PHE A 494 9.37 31.04 6.60
N LEU A 495 10.23 30.15 6.11
CA LEU A 495 9.94 29.27 4.98
C LEU A 495 8.67 28.44 5.18
N THR A 496 8.44 27.97 6.41
CA THR A 496 7.21 27.25 6.78
C THR A 496 5.97 28.09 6.48
N LYS A 497 5.98 29.38 6.85
CA LYS A 497 4.87 30.31 6.60
C LYS A 497 4.71 30.60 5.11
N GLN A 498 5.82 30.71 4.37
CA GLN A 498 5.79 30.93 2.93
C GLN A 498 5.11 29.76 2.19
N TYR A 499 5.47 28.51 2.50
CA TYR A 499 4.81 27.33 1.92
C TYR A 499 3.32 27.26 2.27
N ALA A 500 2.95 27.61 3.51
CA ALA A 500 1.55 27.67 3.93
C ALA A 500 0.75 28.70 3.11
N LEU A 501 1.35 29.86 2.82
CA LEU A 501 0.74 30.92 2.01
C LEU A 501 0.60 30.51 0.54
N ASP A 502 1.67 29.98 -0.05
CA ASP A 502 1.72 29.74 -1.50
C ASP A 502 0.91 28.52 -1.95
N TYR A 503 0.87 27.47 -1.12
CA TYR A 503 0.25 26.18 -1.48
C TYR A 503 -0.98 25.82 -0.63
N GLY A 504 -1.39 26.70 0.29
CA GLY A 504 -2.58 26.47 1.12
C GLY A 504 -3.85 26.25 0.28
N LYS A 505 -3.99 26.96 -0.85
CA LYS A 505 -5.10 26.79 -1.80
C LYS A 505 -5.14 25.41 -2.46
N ASP A 506 -4.00 24.72 -2.53
CA ASP A 506 -3.87 23.38 -3.10
C ASP A 506 -4.10 22.29 -2.04
N GLY A 507 -4.51 22.67 -0.82
CA GLY A 507 -4.71 21.77 0.31
C GLY A 507 -3.40 21.30 0.96
N ILE A 508 -2.27 21.93 0.62
CA ILE A 508 -0.96 21.61 1.20
C ILE A 508 -0.73 22.52 2.39
N ARG A 509 -0.74 21.93 3.59
CA ARG A 509 -0.49 22.64 4.85
C ARG A 509 1.00 22.65 5.14
N ALA A 510 1.48 23.69 5.82
CA ALA A 510 2.85 23.72 6.32
C ALA A 510 2.86 24.19 7.77
N ASN A 511 3.47 23.41 8.66
CA ASN A 511 3.58 23.73 10.09
C ASN A 511 4.98 23.40 10.60
N ALA A 512 5.32 23.86 11.79
CA ALA A 512 6.62 23.62 12.40
C ALA A 512 6.49 23.15 13.86
N VAL A 513 7.49 22.38 14.29
CA VAL A 513 7.74 22.14 15.71
C VAL A 513 9.00 22.88 16.11
N ASN A 514 8.93 23.56 17.25
CA ASN A 514 10.02 24.30 17.88
C ASN A 514 10.40 23.57 19.17
N ALA A 515 11.43 22.72 19.11
CA ALA A 515 11.91 21.96 20.26
C ALA A 515 13.08 22.65 20.99
N ASP A 516 13.20 22.41 22.29
CA ASP A 516 14.39 22.77 23.08
C ASP A 516 15.02 21.56 23.78
N ARG A 517 16.35 21.55 23.86
CA ARG A 517 17.19 20.59 24.61
C ARG A 517 16.75 19.13 24.50
N ILE A 518 16.80 18.55 23.30
CA ILE A 518 16.54 17.12 23.09
C ILE A 518 17.85 16.36 22.95
N ARG A 519 18.05 15.31 23.75
CA ARG A 519 19.25 14.44 23.64
C ARG A 519 19.26 13.74 22.29
N THR A 520 20.21 14.13 21.44
CA THR A 520 20.33 13.69 20.05
C THR A 520 21.78 13.84 19.60
N GLY A 521 22.09 13.52 18.33
CA GLY A 521 23.38 13.89 17.75
C GLY A 521 23.71 15.39 17.80
N LEU A 522 22.69 16.26 17.93
CA LEU A 522 22.84 17.72 18.08
C LEU A 522 23.15 18.17 19.52
N LEU A 523 22.75 17.39 20.52
CA LEU A 523 22.99 17.65 21.93
C LEU A 523 23.44 16.33 22.58
N THR A 524 24.74 16.06 22.48
CA THR A 524 25.35 14.84 22.99
C THR A 524 25.46 14.84 24.51
N GLY A 525 25.63 13.65 25.12
CA GLY A 525 25.86 13.55 26.57
C GLY A 525 27.07 14.36 27.05
N GLU A 526 28.15 14.40 26.26
CA GLU A 526 29.33 15.22 26.55
C GLU A 526 29.01 16.72 26.56
N MET A 527 28.22 17.19 25.60
CA MET A 527 27.77 18.58 25.56
C MET A 527 26.86 18.91 26.74
N VAL A 528 25.96 18.00 27.13
CA VAL A 528 25.11 18.19 28.30
C VAL A 528 25.95 18.32 29.56
N LYS A 529 26.91 17.41 29.77
CA LYS A 529 27.84 17.42 30.90
C LYS A 529 28.68 18.70 30.95
N ALA A 530 29.24 19.14 29.82
CA ALA A 530 30.03 20.36 29.75
C ALA A 530 29.18 21.61 30.05
N ARG A 531 27.96 21.69 29.50
CA ARG A 531 27.08 22.86 29.66
C ARG A 531 26.41 22.93 31.04
N SER A 532 26.08 21.80 31.65
CA SER A 532 25.57 21.75 33.02
C SER A 532 26.65 22.20 34.02
N ALA A 533 27.88 21.71 33.86
CA ALA A 533 29.04 22.11 34.66
C ALA A 533 29.34 23.62 34.53
N ALA A 534 29.33 24.16 33.30
CA ALA A 534 29.53 25.60 33.06
C ALA A 534 28.44 26.49 33.70
N ARG A 535 27.28 25.92 34.02
CA ARG A 535 26.16 26.60 34.69
C ARG A 535 26.07 26.28 36.19
N GLY A 536 26.96 25.45 36.72
CA GLY A 536 26.96 25.06 38.13
C GLY A 536 25.74 24.24 38.56
N ILE A 537 25.11 23.50 37.64
CA ILE A 537 23.89 22.71 37.89
C ILE A 537 24.08 21.24 37.47
N SER A 538 23.22 20.35 37.95
CA SER A 538 23.24 18.94 37.52
C SER A 538 22.79 18.79 36.05
N GLU A 539 23.13 17.66 35.41
CA GLU A 539 22.61 17.38 34.06
C GLU A 539 21.08 17.28 34.03
N THR A 540 20.49 16.70 35.08
CA THR A 540 19.03 16.62 35.24
C THR A 540 18.43 18.01 35.32
N ASP A 541 18.96 18.91 36.15
CA ASP A 541 18.49 20.29 36.27
C ASP A 541 18.73 21.10 34.98
N TYR A 542 19.80 20.79 34.24
CA TYR A 542 20.06 21.39 32.94
C TYR A 542 18.99 20.99 31.91
N MET A 543 18.65 19.70 31.84
CA MET A 543 17.66 19.19 30.87
C MET A 543 16.22 19.52 31.25
N SER A 544 15.93 19.64 32.55
CA SER A 544 14.63 20.02 33.11
C SER A 544 14.55 21.50 33.51
N GLY A 545 15.50 22.32 33.07
CA GLY A 545 15.61 23.75 33.38
C GLY A 545 14.58 24.62 32.65
N ASN A 546 13.33 24.16 32.58
CA ASN A 546 12.17 24.81 31.99
C ASN A 546 11.07 25.03 33.07
N LEU A 547 9.94 25.63 32.70
CA LEU A 547 8.87 25.96 33.65
C LEU A 547 8.18 24.73 34.24
N LEU A 548 8.07 23.65 33.47
CA LEU A 548 7.43 22.40 33.91
C LEU A 548 8.35 21.50 34.73
N LYS A 549 9.66 21.80 34.80
CA LYS A 549 10.67 20.97 35.49
C LYS A 549 10.71 19.54 34.97
N ARG A 550 10.61 19.37 33.65
CA ARG A 550 10.62 18.06 32.97
C ARG A 550 11.60 18.05 31.82
N GLU A 551 12.35 16.97 31.68
CA GLU A 551 13.13 16.74 30.45
C GLU A 551 12.17 16.52 29.28
N VAL A 552 12.50 17.10 28.13
CA VAL A 552 11.75 16.93 26.89
C VAL A 552 12.47 15.91 26.02
N THR A 553 11.72 14.93 25.51
CA THR A 553 12.25 13.78 24.80
C THR A 553 12.02 13.87 23.29
N ALA A 554 12.65 12.97 22.53
CA ALA A 554 12.41 12.84 21.09
C ALA A 554 10.96 12.40 20.80
N GLU A 555 10.39 11.58 21.67
CA GLU A 555 9.02 11.09 21.62
C GLU A 555 8.01 12.23 21.81
N ASP A 556 8.27 13.17 22.72
CA ASP A 556 7.40 14.36 22.91
C ASP A 556 7.33 15.21 21.62
N VAL A 557 8.47 15.38 20.94
CA VAL A 557 8.55 16.10 19.66
C VAL A 557 7.86 15.32 18.54
N ALA A 558 8.04 14.00 18.51
CA ALA A 558 7.38 13.11 17.54
C ALA A 558 5.85 13.17 17.65
N ASP A 559 5.31 13.15 18.88
CA ASP A 559 3.86 13.25 19.11
C ASP A 559 3.30 14.62 18.67
N ALA A 560 4.07 15.70 18.80
CA ALA A 560 3.68 17.01 18.25
C ALA A 560 3.62 17.03 16.71
N PHE A 561 4.56 16.36 16.03
CA PHE A 561 4.49 16.19 14.57
C PHE A 561 3.27 15.36 14.15
N VAL A 562 2.99 14.27 14.86
CA VAL A 562 1.76 13.47 14.62
C VAL A 562 0.51 14.33 14.81
N PHE A 563 0.44 15.13 15.88
CA PHE A 563 -0.67 16.04 16.12
C PHE A 563 -0.87 17.04 14.96
N LEU A 564 0.18 17.73 14.52
CA LEU A 564 0.11 18.69 13.40
C LEU A 564 -0.28 18.03 12.08
N SER A 565 0.11 16.77 11.88
CA SER A 565 -0.30 15.99 10.71
C SER A 565 -1.81 15.71 10.70
N LEU A 566 -2.41 15.53 11.87
CA LEU A 566 -3.85 15.28 12.06
C LEU A 566 -4.68 16.57 12.11
N ALA A 567 -4.07 17.72 12.41
CA ALA A 567 -4.72 19.02 12.51
C ALA A 567 -5.07 19.61 11.12
N ARG A 568 -6.06 19.02 10.44
CA ARG A 568 -6.42 19.34 9.03
C ARG A 568 -6.81 20.79 8.76
N LYS A 569 -7.25 21.54 9.78
CA LYS A 569 -7.62 22.97 9.66
C LYS A 569 -6.52 23.92 10.14
N THR A 570 -5.30 23.42 10.30
CA THR A 570 -4.16 24.18 10.85
C THR A 570 -3.03 24.25 9.84
N THR A 571 -2.61 25.47 9.51
CA THR A 571 -1.45 25.77 8.65
C THR A 571 -0.74 27.01 9.18
N ALA A 572 0.54 27.18 8.85
CA ALA A 572 1.45 28.18 9.41
C ALA A 572 1.60 28.16 10.94
N ALA A 573 1.15 27.09 11.61
CA ALA A 573 1.27 26.96 13.05
C ALA A 573 2.68 26.49 13.43
N ILE A 574 3.17 27.01 14.56
CA ILE A 574 4.42 26.57 15.16
C ILE A 574 4.11 26.13 16.59
N ILE A 575 4.33 24.85 16.86
CA ILE A 575 4.11 24.28 18.20
C ILE A 575 5.44 24.20 18.92
N THR A 576 5.50 24.81 20.09
CA THR A 576 6.68 24.74 20.95
C THR A 576 6.61 23.50 21.85
N VAL A 577 7.71 22.74 21.91
CA VAL A 577 7.86 21.52 22.71
C VAL A 577 9.17 21.65 23.51
N ASP A 578 9.10 22.36 24.63
CA ASP A 578 10.29 22.78 25.41
C ASP A 578 10.10 22.79 26.93
N GLY A 579 8.93 22.35 27.42
CA GLY A 579 8.55 22.40 28.83
C GLY A 579 8.33 23.81 29.37
N GLY A 580 8.08 24.79 28.50
CA GLY A 580 7.85 26.19 28.83
C GLY A 580 9.13 27.00 28.92
N ASN A 581 10.04 26.94 27.93
CA ASN A 581 11.18 27.86 27.92
C ASN A 581 10.71 29.27 27.53
N ILE A 582 10.46 30.11 28.54
CA ILE A 582 9.84 31.42 28.36
C ILE A 582 10.59 32.34 27.41
N GLU A 583 11.91 32.24 27.35
CA GLU A 583 12.73 33.06 26.46
C GLU A 583 12.50 32.69 24.98
N ALA A 584 12.09 31.45 24.69
CA ALA A 584 11.79 30.94 23.36
C ALA A 584 10.28 30.96 23.02
N SER A 585 9.46 31.60 23.86
CA SER A 585 8.02 31.72 23.64
C SER A 585 7.73 32.53 22.37
N LEU A 586 6.88 31.99 21.51
CA LEU A 586 6.46 32.62 20.26
C LEU A 586 5.40 33.68 20.55
N ARG A 587 5.61 34.90 20.07
CA ARG A 587 4.68 36.03 20.20
C ARG A 587 4.01 36.36 18.88
#